data_AF-A0A3D2J3F9-F1
#
_entry.id   AF-A0A3D2J3F9-F1
#
_cell.length_a   1.000
_cell.length_b   1.000
_cell.length_c   1.000
_cell.angle_alpha   90.00
_cell.angle_beta   90.00
_cell.angle_gamma   90.00
#
_symmetry.space_group_name_H-M   'P 1'
#
loop_
_entity.id
_entity.type
_entity.pdbx_description
1 polymer ?
#
loop_
_entity_poly.entity_id
_entity_poly.type
_entity_poly.pdbx_seq_one_letter_code
_entity_poly.pdbx_strand_id
1 'polypeptide(L)'
;LDVAMLTVGTKFRGDYEERLKRIMQEILADKGIIIVIDELHTLMSSGVAEGSIDAANLFKPMLARGEFQCIGATTLEEYRKTVEADPALERRFQPVQINEPDTSQTLDILRGLRVRYEEFHNVTISDEALHAAIKLSSRYIQGRYQPDKSLDLIDEAASRASVGRSLAPDAIRQMRAELDLTTAQKEYAIAKRDFPTAAELRRREMYLHQMLHTLEYAWQIDQQERRPVLREQQIAEIVAQWTGIPAIQVAAEEAERLLMLEDELHKRVIGQHEAVQAVAKAIRRSRTDLRDSKRP
;
A
#
# COMPACT_ATOMS: atom_id res chain seq x y z
N LEU A 1 -22.92 1.35 0.94
CA LEU A 1 -23.11 2.68 1.53
C LEU A 1 -21.75 3.14 2.03
N ASP A 2 -21.21 4.20 1.46
CA ASP A 2 -19.97 4.80 1.96
C ASP A 2 -20.33 5.86 3.00
N VAL A 3 -20.01 5.58 4.27
CA VAL A 3 -20.34 6.45 5.40
C VAL A 3 -19.55 7.76 5.33
N ALA A 4 -18.34 7.75 4.78
CA ALA A 4 -17.52 8.95 4.64
C ALA A 4 -18.16 9.95 3.67
N MET A 5 -18.70 9.47 2.55
CA MET A 5 -19.40 10.31 1.56
C MET A 5 -20.67 10.98 2.10
N LEU A 6 -21.29 10.42 3.13
CA LEU A 6 -22.48 11.01 3.76
C LEU A 6 -22.15 12.29 4.55
N THR A 7 -20.93 12.41 5.06
CA THR A 7 -20.45 13.57 5.82
C THR A 7 -20.00 14.73 4.92
N VAL A 8 -19.78 14.47 3.64
CA VAL A 8 -19.37 15.49 2.67
C VAL A 8 -20.53 16.44 2.39
N GLY A 9 -20.32 17.72 2.73
CA GLY A 9 -21.28 18.81 2.51
C GLY A 9 -22.33 19.00 3.61
N THR A 10 -22.31 18.19 4.67
CA THR A 10 -23.16 18.40 5.85
C THR A 10 -22.47 19.38 6.81
N LYS A 11 -23.13 20.50 7.15
CA LYS A 11 -22.58 21.49 8.09
C LYS A 11 -23.00 21.18 9.53
N PHE A 12 -24.15 20.55 9.71
CA PHE A 12 -24.73 20.25 11.01
C PHE A 12 -25.06 18.77 11.16
N ARG A 13 -25.07 18.29 12.41
CA ARG A 13 -25.39 16.89 12.75
C ARG A 13 -26.77 16.45 12.24
N GLY A 14 -27.75 17.36 12.25
CA GLY A 14 -29.10 17.10 11.76
C GLY A 14 -29.17 16.84 10.25
N ASP A 15 -28.30 17.50 9.47
CA ASP A 15 -28.26 17.33 8.01
C ASP A 15 -27.87 15.89 7.64
N TYR A 16 -26.95 15.31 8.42
CA TYR A 16 -26.50 13.93 8.24
C TYR A 16 -27.61 12.93 8.58
N GLU A 17 -28.30 13.10 9.72
CA GLU A 17 -29.42 12.24 10.08
C GLU A 17 -30.58 12.33 9.09
N GLU A 18 -30.91 13.52 8.61
CA GLU A 18 -31.96 13.72 7.62
C GLU A 18 -31.60 13.05 6.29
N ARG A 19 -30.33 13.16 5.86
CA ARG A 19 -29.83 12.50 4.67
C ARG A 19 -29.90 10.97 4.80
N LEU A 20 -29.48 10.42 5.94
CA LEU A 20 -29.62 8.99 6.23
C LEU A 20 -31.08 8.56 6.20
N LYS A 21 -32.00 9.32 6.83
CA LYS A 21 -33.43 9.01 6.80
C LYS A 21 -33.98 8.99 5.37
N ARG A 22 -33.60 9.93 4.51
CA ARG A 22 -34.04 9.95 3.11
C ARG A 22 -33.55 8.73 2.34
N ILE A 23 -32.27 8.38 2.47
CA ILE A 23 -31.69 7.18 1.86
C ILE A 23 -32.41 5.92 2.36
N MET A 24 -32.70 5.86 3.66
CA MET A 24 -33.43 4.72 4.24
C MET A 24 -34.86 4.61 3.71
N GLN A 25 -35.57 5.73 3.55
CA GLN A 25 -36.93 5.73 2.99
C GLN A 25 -36.94 5.25 1.54
N GLU A 26 -35.95 5.65 0.75
CA GLU A 26 -35.79 5.21 -0.64
C GLU A 26 -35.54 3.70 -0.73
N ILE A 27 -34.68 3.18 0.15
CA ILE A 27 -34.38 1.75 0.23
C ILE A 27 -35.60 0.94 0.68
N LEU A 28 -36.35 1.44 1.68
CA LEU A 28 -37.56 0.78 2.16
C LEU A 28 -38.69 0.74 1.11
N ALA A 29 -38.68 1.67 0.16
CA ALA A 29 -39.69 1.73 -0.90
C ALA A 29 -39.54 0.59 -1.93
N ASP A 30 -38.32 0.08 -2.12
CA ASP A 30 -38.04 -0.98 -3.10
C ASP A 30 -37.63 -2.30 -2.42
N LYS A 31 -38.33 -3.38 -2.74
CA LYS A 31 -38.10 -4.68 -2.13
C LYS A 31 -37.03 -5.42 -2.92
N GLY A 32 -35.92 -5.75 -2.26
CA GLY A 32 -34.83 -6.57 -2.83
C GLY A 32 -33.46 -5.91 -2.83
N ILE A 33 -33.34 -4.72 -2.23
CA ILE A 33 -32.05 -4.04 -2.06
C ILE A 33 -31.30 -4.65 -0.87
N ILE A 34 -30.08 -5.13 -1.12
CA ILE A 34 -29.12 -5.52 -0.08
C ILE A 34 -28.05 -4.44 0.03
N ILE A 35 -27.86 -3.91 1.23
CA ILE A 35 -26.90 -2.84 1.47
C ILE A 35 -25.60 -3.42 2.04
N VAL A 36 -24.48 -3.11 1.42
CA VAL A 36 -23.16 -3.37 2.01
C VAL A 36 -22.70 -2.14 2.77
N ILE A 37 -22.33 -2.33 4.03
CA ILE A 37 -21.81 -1.29 4.92
C ILE A 37 -20.41 -1.74 5.34
N ASP A 38 -19.40 -0.99 4.89
CA ASP A 38 -18.06 -1.18 5.44
C ASP A 38 -17.98 -0.49 6.81
N GLU A 39 -17.17 -1.04 7.71
CA GLU A 39 -17.03 -0.54 9.08
C GLU A 39 -18.37 -0.34 9.80
N LEU A 40 -19.24 -1.36 9.81
CA LEU A 40 -20.61 -1.28 10.36
C LEU A 40 -20.67 -0.72 11.80
N HIS A 41 -19.64 -0.97 12.60
CA HIS A 41 -19.54 -0.45 13.96
C HIS A 41 -19.57 1.10 14.04
N THR A 42 -19.21 1.82 12.97
CA THR A 42 -19.27 3.30 12.91
C THR A 42 -20.70 3.82 12.99
N LEU A 43 -21.66 3.08 12.41
CA LEU A 43 -23.08 3.41 12.47
C LEU A 43 -23.75 2.88 13.74
N MET A 44 -23.18 1.84 14.35
CA MET A 44 -23.74 1.17 15.53
C MET A 44 -23.20 1.69 16.87
N SER A 45 -22.06 2.40 16.85
CA SER A 45 -21.46 2.95 18.07
C SER A 45 -22.30 4.11 18.60
N SER A 46 -23.15 3.80 19.57
CA SER A 46 -23.83 4.82 20.39
C SER A 46 -22.81 5.54 21.26
N GLY A 47 -22.43 6.76 20.89
CA GLY A 47 -22.00 7.80 21.84
C GLY A 47 -20.66 7.65 22.56
N VAL A 48 -19.74 6.77 22.16
CA VAL A 48 -18.48 6.55 22.92
C VAL A 48 -17.42 7.65 22.68
N ALA A 49 -17.56 8.44 21.61
CA ALA A 49 -16.75 9.64 21.38
C ALA A 49 -17.62 10.88 21.52
N GLU A 50 -17.11 11.95 22.15
CA GLU A 50 -17.75 13.27 22.19
C GLU A 50 -18.01 13.78 20.75
N GLY A 51 -19.19 13.47 20.21
CA GLY A 51 -19.60 13.85 18.86
C GLY A 51 -20.03 12.72 17.92
N SER A 52 -19.99 11.44 18.32
CA SER A 52 -20.54 10.36 17.50
C SER A 52 -22.07 10.41 17.47
N ILE A 53 -22.63 10.42 16.25
CA ILE A 53 -24.07 10.47 15.96
C ILE A 53 -24.70 9.11 16.26
N ASP A 54 -25.83 9.07 16.97
CA ASP A 54 -26.53 7.83 17.34
C ASP A 54 -27.43 7.33 16.20
N ALA A 55 -26.80 7.04 15.05
CA ALA A 55 -27.48 6.52 13.87
C ALA A 55 -28.09 5.13 14.12
N ALA A 56 -27.61 4.41 15.13
CA ALA A 56 -28.11 3.10 15.56
C ALA A 56 -29.62 3.11 15.85
N ASN A 57 -30.15 4.21 16.42
CA ASN A 57 -31.59 4.34 16.69
C ASN A 57 -32.46 4.40 15.43
N LEU A 58 -31.90 4.78 14.28
CA LEU A 58 -32.62 4.75 13.00
C LEU A 58 -32.72 3.32 12.46
N PHE A 59 -31.65 2.54 12.59
CA PHE A 59 -31.58 1.19 12.02
C PHE A 59 -32.23 0.12 12.88
N LYS A 60 -32.14 0.22 14.22
CA LYS A 60 -32.67 -0.81 15.16
C LYS A 60 -34.13 -1.19 14.89
N PRO A 61 -35.08 -0.24 14.72
CA PRO A 61 -36.47 -0.60 14.42
C PRO A 61 -36.65 -1.30 13.06
N MET A 62 -35.89 -0.87 12.06
CA MET A 62 -35.98 -1.40 10.69
C MET A 62 -35.38 -2.81 10.59
N LEU A 63 -34.26 -3.05 11.29
CA LEU A 63 -33.67 -4.37 11.48
C LEU A 63 -34.60 -5.28 12.29
N ALA A 64 -35.24 -4.76 13.34
CA ALA A 64 -36.17 -5.54 14.16
C ALA A 64 -37.38 -6.05 13.35
N ARG A 65 -37.91 -5.21 12.45
CA ARG A 65 -39.02 -5.53 11.53
C ARG A 65 -38.60 -6.35 10.30
N GLY A 66 -37.30 -6.50 10.04
CA GLY A 66 -36.79 -7.24 8.88
C GLY A 66 -36.99 -6.50 7.54
N GLU A 67 -37.28 -5.20 7.58
CA GLU A 67 -37.48 -4.36 6.39
C GLU A 67 -36.14 -3.91 5.79
N PHE A 68 -35.06 -3.97 6.58
CA PHE A 68 -33.72 -3.53 6.21
C PHE A 68 -32.78 -4.73 6.14
N GLN A 69 -32.29 -5.04 4.94
CA GLN A 69 -31.31 -6.10 4.68
C GLN A 69 -29.94 -5.49 4.42
N CYS A 70 -28.95 -5.88 5.22
CA CYS A 70 -27.58 -5.41 5.05
C CYS A 70 -26.54 -6.48 5.34
N ILE A 71 -25.36 -6.29 4.73
CA ILE A 71 -24.12 -6.99 5.02
C ILE A 71 -23.17 -5.96 5.62
N GLY A 72 -22.73 -6.21 6.85
CA GLY A 72 -21.76 -5.36 7.54
C GLY A 72 -20.39 -6.01 7.61
N ALA A 73 -19.36 -5.27 7.25
CA ALA A 73 -17.97 -5.62 7.56
C ALA A 73 -17.53 -4.91 8.84
N THR A 74 -16.84 -5.61 9.73
CA THR A 74 -16.30 -5.04 10.98
C THR A 74 -15.20 -5.95 11.51
N THR A 75 -14.33 -5.43 12.38
CA THR A 75 -13.35 -6.27 13.08
C THR A 75 -14.00 -7.09 14.19
N LEU A 76 -13.35 -8.18 14.60
CA LEU A 76 -13.82 -9.04 15.70
C LEU A 76 -13.96 -8.26 17.02
N GLU A 77 -13.05 -7.31 17.26
CA GLU A 77 -13.09 -6.49 18.48
C GLU A 77 -14.30 -5.55 18.51
N GLU A 78 -14.60 -4.91 17.40
CA GLU A 78 -15.74 -4.01 17.28
C GLU A 78 -17.06 -4.76 17.31
N TYR A 79 -17.14 -5.93 16.67
CA TYR A 79 -18.32 -6.80 16.74
C TYR A 79 -18.70 -7.10 18.19
N ARG A 80 -17.71 -7.52 19.00
CA ARG A 80 -17.90 -7.79 20.44
C ARG A 80 -18.36 -6.56 21.22
N LYS A 81 -17.78 -5.39 20.93
CA LYS A 81 -18.09 -4.14 21.64
C LYS A 81 -19.45 -3.55 21.28
N THR A 82 -19.93 -3.75 20.04
CA THR A 82 -21.09 -3.02 19.51
C THR A 82 -22.30 -3.90 19.19
N VAL A 83 -22.09 -5.03 18.51
CA VAL A 83 -23.19 -5.90 18.04
C VAL A 83 -23.53 -6.96 19.07
N GLU A 84 -22.52 -7.65 19.60
CA GLU A 84 -22.71 -8.70 20.62
C GLU A 84 -23.14 -8.12 21.98
N ALA A 85 -22.75 -6.88 22.27
CA ALA A 85 -23.14 -6.16 23.48
C ALA A 85 -24.63 -5.70 23.48
N ASP A 86 -25.27 -5.61 22.30
CA ASP A 86 -26.66 -5.17 22.18
C ASP A 86 -27.58 -6.35 21.76
N PRO A 87 -28.45 -6.85 22.67
CA PRO A 87 -29.34 -7.97 22.39
C PRO A 87 -30.31 -7.76 21.21
N ALA A 88 -30.62 -6.52 20.84
CA ALA A 88 -31.48 -6.24 19.69
C ALA A 88 -30.75 -6.50 18.37
N LEU A 89 -29.45 -6.23 18.32
CA LEU A 89 -28.60 -6.40 17.14
C LEU A 89 -28.12 -7.84 17.02
N GLU A 90 -27.69 -8.44 18.12
CA GLU A 90 -27.25 -9.84 18.18
C GLU A 90 -28.31 -10.80 17.60
N ARG A 91 -29.60 -10.53 17.86
CA ARG A 91 -30.73 -11.33 17.33
C ARG A 91 -31.04 -11.08 15.85
N ARG A 92 -30.33 -10.17 15.18
CA ARG A 92 -30.58 -9.77 13.78
C ARG A 92 -29.37 -9.95 12.89
N PHE A 93 -28.17 -9.99 13.46
CA PHE A 93 -26.96 -10.29 12.72
C PHE A 93 -26.56 -11.76 12.91
N GLN A 94 -26.19 -12.41 11.80
CA GLN A 94 -25.50 -13.68 11.83
C GLN A 94 -24.01 -13.42 11.57
N PRO A 95 -23.10 -13.71 12.52
CA PRO A 95 -21.68 -13.51 12.30
C PRO A 95 -21.15 -14.54 11.30
N VAL A 96 -20.36 -14.06 10.33
CA VAL A 96 -19.57 -14.89 9.42
C VAL A 96 -18.11 -14.55 9.65
N GLN A 97 -17.35 -15.49 10.22
CA GLN A 97 -15.93 -15.27 10.50
C GLN A 97 -15.12 -15.43 9.22
N ILE A 98 -14.49 -14.33 8.79
CA ILE A 98 -13.52 -14.33 7.69
C ILE A 98 -12.13 -14.41 8.31
N ASN A 99 -11.39 -15.46 7.99
CA ASN A 99 -10.02 -15.62 8.44
C ASN A 99 -9.04 -15.00 7.45
N GLU A 100 -7.84 -14.69 7.93
CA GLU A 100 -6.71 -14.34 7.06
C GLU A 100 -6.52 -15.47 6.02
N PRO A 101 -6.36 -15.14 4.71
CA PRO A 101 -6.16 -16.12 3.67
C PRO A 101 -4.86 -16.90 3.90
N ASP A 102 -4.88 -18.17 3.52
CA ASP A 102 -3.66 -18.97 3.52
C ASP A 102 -2.68 -18.52 2.42
N THR A 103 -1.47 -19.08 2.42
CA THR A 103 -0.42 -18.75 1.44
C THR A 103 -0.88 -18.94 0.00
N SER A 104 -1.66 -20.00 -0.28
CA SER A 104 -2.15 -20.29 -1.64
C SER A 104 -3.25 -19.33 -2.08
N GLN A 105 -4.22 -19.06 -1.22
CA GLN A 105 -5.28 -18.08 -1.44
C GLN A 105 -4.71 -16.68 -1.63
N THR A 106 -3.72 -16.31 -0.83
CA THR A 106 -3.02 -15.03 -0.96
C THR A 106 -2.34 -14.93 -2.33
N LEU A 107 -1.66 -15.99 -2.78
CA LEU A 107 -1.02 -16.02 -4.10
C LEU A 107 -2.05 -15.85 -5.23
N ASP A 108 -3.20 -16.51 -5.14
CA ASP A 108 -4.27 -16.40 -6.14
C ASP A 108 -4.86 -14.99 -6.17
N ILE A 109 -5.06 -14.35 -5.01
CA ILE A 109 -5.49 -12.95 -4.92
C ILE A 109 -4.45 -12.03 -5.59
N LEU A 110 -3.17 -12.19 -5.27
CA LEU A 110 -2.10 -11.38 -5.85
C LEU A 110 -1.99 -11.58 -7.37
N ARG A 111 -2.15 -12.81 -7.86
CA ARG A 111 -2.20 -13.11 -9.31
C ARG A 111 -3.40 -12.43 -9.98
N GLY A 112 -4.56 -12.41 -9.32
CA GLY A 112 -5.75 -11.71 -9.82
C GLY A 112 -5.56 -10.19 -9.92
N LEU A 113 -4.77 -9.61 -9.01
CA LEU A 113 -4.48 -8.17 -9.00
C LEU A 113 -3.27 -7.78 -9.87
N ARG A 114 -2.39 -8.72 -10.20
CA ARG A 114 -1.11 -8.50 -10.89
C ARG A 114 -1.23 -7.59 -12.11
N VAL A 115 -2.15 -7.89 -13.03
CA VAL A 115 -2.30 -7.15 -14.30
C VAL A 115 -2.56 -5.67 -14.04
N ARG A 116 -3.41 -5.35 -13.06
CA ARG A 116 -3.76 -3.97 -12.71
C ARG A 116 -2.54 -3.19 -12.21
N TYR A 117 -1.69 -3.82 -11.39
CA TYR A 117 -0.48 -3.19 -10.86
C TYR A 117 0.64 -3.09 -11.90
N GLU A 118 0.79 -4.10 -12.75
CA GLU A 118 1.71 -4.08 -13.88
C GLU A 118 1.40 -2.93 -14.86
N GLU A 119 0.12 -2.73 -15.18
CA GLU A 119 -0.32 -1.63 -16.03
C GLU A 119 -0.17 -0.26 -15.36
N PHE A 120 -0.61 -0.14 -14.10
CA PHE A 120 -0.57 1.13 -13.36
C PHE A 120 0.87 1.65 -13.18
N HIS A 121 1.81 0.77 -12.81
CA HIS A 121 3.21 1.15 -12.59
C HIS A 121 4.10 0.98 -13.82
N ASN A 122 3.57 0.43 -14.92
CA ASN A 122 4.32 0.04 -16.12
C ASN A 122 5.51 -0.90 -15.81
N VAL A 123 5.28 -1.92 -14.99
CA VAL A 123 6.28 -2.93 -14.57
C VAL A 123 5.82 -4.34 -14.94
N THR A 124 6.71 -5.32 -14.83
CA THR A 124 6.35 -6.74 -14.91
C THR A 124 6.65 -7.39 -13.56
N ILE A 125 5.67 -8.01 -12.93
CA ILE A 125 5.80 -8.60 -11.60
C ILE A 125 6.09 -10.09 -11.75
N SER A 126 7.29 -10.56 -11.44
CA SER A 126 7.59 -12.00 -11.54
C SER A 126 6.84 -12.82 -10.49
N ASP A 127 6.62 -14.11 -10.77
CA ASP A 127 6.04 -15.04 -9.80
C ASP A 127 6.93 -15.16 -8.54
N GLU A 128 8.25 -15.09 -8.70
CA GLU A 128 9.20 -15.05 -7.58
C GLU A 128 8.95 -13.85 -6.65
N ALA A 129 8.66 -12.67 -7.22
CA ALA A 129 8.32 -11.49 -6.42
C ALA A 129 7.03 -11.69 -5.61
N LEU A 130 6.01 -12.35 -6.18
CA LEU A 130 4.77 -12.64 -5.44
C LEU A 130 5.03 -13.59 -4.26
N HIS A 131 5.78 -14.67 -4.48
CA HIS A 131 6.14 -15.61 -3.42
C HIS A 131 6.99 -14.93 -2.34
N ALA A 132 7.96 -14.11 -2.74
CA ALA A 132 8.78 -13.32 -1.85
C ALA A 132 7.94 -12.35 -1.01
N ALA A 133 6.97 -11.65 -1.63
CA ALA A 133 6.09 -10.73 -0.92
C ALA A 133 5.30 -11.44 0.18
N ILE A 134 4.74 -12.62 -0.09
CA ILE A 134 4.00 -13.41 0.90
C ILE A 134 4.92 -13.90 2.02
N LYS A 135 6.06 -14.50 1.65
CA LYS A 135 7.00 -15.08 2.62
C LYS A 135 7.61 -14.01 3.54
N LEU A 136 8.11 -12.92 2.96
CA LEU A 136 8.79 -11.87 3.69
C LEU A 136 7.81 -11.03 4.51
N SER A 137 6.63 -10.71 3.98
CA SER A 137 5.62 -9.98 4.76
C SER A 137 5.15 -10.79 5.96
N SER A 138 4.85 -12.08 5.80
CA SER A 138 4.44 -12.94 6.92
C SER A 138 5.52 -13.08 8.00
N ARG A 139 6.80 -13.07 7.61
CA ARG A 139 7.92 -13.23 8.53
C ARG A 139 8.33 -11.94 9.24
N TYR A 140 8.32 -10.81 8.53
CA TYR A 140 8.91 -9.56 9.03
C TYR A 140 7.88 -8.49 9.39
N ILE A 141 6.67 -8.53 8.82
CA ILE A 141 5.61 -7.54 9.06
C ILE A 141 4.55 -8.16 9.96
N GLN A 142 4.69 -7.92 11.27
CA GLN A 142 3.75 -8.37 12.29
C GLN A 142 2.65 -7.33 12.51
N GLY A 143 1.48 -7.76 13.00
CA GLY A 143 0.35 -6.86 13.28
C GLY A 143 -0.47 -6.45 12.04
N ARG A 144 -0.17 -7.04 10.88
CA ARG A 144 -0.97 -6.90 9.65
C ARG A 144 -1.34 -8.28 9.10
N TYR A 145 -2.46 -8.33 8.40
CA TYR A 145 -3.01 -9.56 7.84
C TYR A 145 -2.78 -9.62 6.33
N GLN A 146 -2.66 -10.83 5.78
CA GLN A 146 -2.74 -11.07 4.35
C GLN A 146 -4.17 -10.77 3.84
N PRO A 147 -4.33 -10.43 2.54
CA PRO A 147 -3.28 -10.25 1.52
C PRO A 147 -2.64 -8.85 1.53
N ASP A 148 -3.17 -7.94 2.35
CA ASP A 148 -2.88 -6.51 2.38
C ASP A 148 -1.37 -6.21 2.51
N LYS A 149 -0.71 -6.80 3.52
CA LYS A 149 0.74 -6.60 3.73
C LYS A 149 1.62 -7.06 2.57
N SER A 150 1.20 -8.07 1.79
CA SER A 150 1.95 -8.50 0.59
C SER A 150 1.69 -7.57 -0.57
N LEU A 151 0.44 -7.11 -0.70
CA LEU A 151 0.04 -6.18 -1.74
C LEU A 151 0.78 -4.85 -1.61
N ASP A 152 0.88 -4.30 -0.39
CA ASP A 152 1.59 -3.05 -0.17
C ASP A 152 3.09 -3.15 -0.53
N LEU A 153 3.74 -4.29 -0.22
CA LEU A 153 5.12 -4.52 -0.60
C LEU A 153 5.31 -4.53 -2.12
N ILE A 154 4.38 -5.16 -2.85
CA ILE A 154 4.40 -5.20 -4.31
C ILE A 154 4.18 -3.79 -4.88
N ASP A 155 3.22 -3.05 -4.33
CA ASP A 155 2.90 -1.69 -4.76
C ASP A 155 4.08 -0.74 -4.60
N GLU A 156 4.67 -0.70 -3.41
CA GLU A 156 5.84 0.12 -3.11
C GLU A 156 7.05 -0.26 -3.98
N ALA A 157 7.29 -1.57 -4.16
CA ALA A 157 8.41 -2.02 -4.98
C ALA A 157 8.19 -1.73 -6.47
N ALA A 158 6.95 -1.84 -6.97
CA ALA A 158 6.57 -1.49 -8.33
C ALA A 158 6.70 0.03 -8.58
N SER A 159 6.21 0.85 -7.66
CA SER A 159 6.34 2.31 -7.70
C SER A 159 7.82 2.72 -7.76
N ARG A 160 8.66 2.13 -6.91
CA ARG A 160 10.10 2.39 -6.90
C ARG A 160 10.78 2.00 -8.21
N ALA A 161 10.47 0.81 -8.74
CA ALA A 161 11.02 0.33 -10.00
C ALA A 161 10.62 1.24 -11.18
N SER A 162 9.42 1.82 -11.14
CA SER A 162 8.94 2.78 -12.12
C SER A 162 9.69 4.11 -12.03
N VAL A 163 9.79 4.70 -10.83
CA VAL A 163 10.45 6.00 -10.59
C VAL A 163 11.93 5.96 -10.97
N GLY A 164 12.64 4.87 -10.64
CA GLY A 164 14.05 4.71 -10.98
C GLY A 164 14.34 4.85 -12.48
N ARG A 165 13.33 4.57 -13.33
CA ARG A 165 13.44 4.68 -14.78
C ARG A 165 12.85 5.96 -15.36
N SER A 166 11.95 6.66 -14.67
CA SER A 166 11.45 7.96 -15.12
C SER A 166 12.54 9.02 -15.22
N LEU A 167 13.68 8.82 -14.54
CA LEU A 167 14.85 9.68 -14.65
C LEU A 167 15.49 9.55 -16.04
N ALA A 168 15.49 10.65 -16.80
CA ALA A 168 16.19 10.70 -18.08
C ALA A 168 17.68 10.37 -17.89
N PRO A 169 18.29 9.59 -18.81
CA PRO A 169 19.72 9.27 -18.81
C PRO A 169 20.58 10.53 -18.68
N ASP A 170 21.76 10.40 -18.07
CA ASP A 170 22.68 11.52 -17.88
C ASP A 170 23.02 12.23 -19.19
N ALA A 171 23.15 11.49 -20.29
CA ALA A 171 23.38 12.06 -21.62
C ALA A 171 22.24 13.02 -22.06
N ILE A 172 20.98 12.67 -21.79
CA ILE A 172 19.82 13.52 -22.11
C ILE A 172 19.82 14.75 -21.19
N ARG A 173 20.08 14.56 -19.89
CA ARG A 173 20.18 15.67 -18.93
C ARG A 173 21.29 16.66 -19.30
N GLN A 174 22.46 16.17 -19.66
CA GLN A 174 23.61 16.97 -20.07
C GLN A 174 23.32 17.74 -21.36
N MET A 175 22.72 17.10 -22.38
CA MET A 175 22.35 17.80 -23.61
C MET A 175 21.25 18.84 -23.40
N ARG A 176 20.27 18.60 -22.53
CA ARG A 176 19.28 19.63 -22.16
C ARG A 176 19.96 20.86 -21.55
N ALA A 177 20.88 20.64 -20.60
CA ALA A 177 21.64 21.72 -19.99
C ALA A 177 22.53 22.46 -21.02
N GLU A 178 23.17 21.74 -21.95
CA GLU A 178 23.97 22.35 -23.02
C GLU A 178 23.11 23.16 -23.99
N LEU A 179 21.91 22.67 -24.33
CA LEU A 179 20.94 23.38 -25.16
C LEU A 179 20.48 24.68 -24.50
N ASP A 180 20.15 24.63 -23.20
CA ASP A 180 19.73 25.81 -22.43
C ASP A 180 20.85 26.86 -22.38
N LEU A 181 22.10 26.44 -22.13
CA LEU A 181 23.27 27.32 -22.16
C LEU A 181 23.48 27.94 -23.55
N THR A 182 23.40 27.14 -24.60
CA THR A 182 23.57 27.60 -26.00
C THR A 182 22.46 28.61 -26.37
N THR A 183 21.24 28.38 -25.90
CA THR A 183 20.08 29.25 -26.13
C THR A 183 20.29 30.60 -25.45
N ALA A 184 20.72 30.61 -24.18
CA ALA A 184 21.02 31.83 -23.44
C ALA A 184 22.19 32.61 -24.08
N GLN A 185 23.25 31.93 -24.52
CA GLN A 185 24.37 32.56 -25.22
C GLN A 185 23.94 33.18 -26.56
N LYS A 186 23.05 32.51 -27.30
CA LYS A 186 22.50 33.00 -28.57
C LYS A 186 21.69 34.27 -28.36
N GLU A 187 20.80 34.29 -27.37
CA GLU A 187 20.00 35.47 -27.01
C GLU A 187 20.88 36.64 -26.59
N TYR A 188 21.95 36.38 -25.83
CA TYR A 188 22.93 37.39 -25.45
C TYR A 188 23.69 37.97 -26.66
N ALA A 189 24.11 37.13 -27.61
CA ALA A 189 24.77 37.58 -28.84
C ALA A 189 23.82 38.45 -29.70
N ILE A 190 22.54 38.07 -29.79
CA ILE A 190 21.50 38.87 -30.46
C ILE A 190 21.34 40.23 -29.77
N ALA A 191 21.26 40.27 -28.44
CA ALA A 191 21.15 41.51 -27.67
C ALA A 191 22.35 42.45 -27.90
N LYS A 192 23.55 41.87 -28.05
CA LYS A 192 24.79 42.59 -28.39
C LYS A 192 24.93 42.96 -29.88
N ARG A 193 23.99 42.53 -30.74
CA ARG A 193 24.05 42.68 -32.20
C ARG A 193 25.25 41.98 -32.84
N ASP A 194 25.79 40.95 -32.18
CA ASP A 194 26.83 40.07 -32.73
C ASP A 194 26.16 38.96 -33.55
N PHE A 195 25.75 39.32 -34.76
CA PHE A 195 25.04 38.41 -35.67
C PHE A 195 25.87 37.21 -36.14
N PRO A 196 27.19 37.33 -36.41
CA PRO A 196 28.02 36.17 -36.75
C PRO A 196 28.01 35.09 -35.66
N THR A 197 28.25 35.48 -34.40
CA THR A 197 28.26 34.54 -33.26
C THR A 197 26.87 33.96 -33.01
N ALA A 198 25.81 34.77 -33.12
CA ALA A 198 24.43 34.30 -33.01
C ALA A 198 24.06 33.26 -34.09
N ALA A 199 24.58 33.41 -35.32
CA ALA A 199 24.35 32.45 -36.39
C ALA A 199 25.08 31.11 -36.16
N GLU A 200 26.26 31.14 -35.55
CA GLU A 200 26.97 29.92 -35.13
C GLU A 200 26.23 29.19 -34.01
N LEU A 201 25.84 29.91 -32.96
CA LEU A 201 25.09 29.36 -31.84
C LEU A 201 23.72 28.82 -32.27
N ARG A 202 23.05 29.44 -33.24
CA ARG A 202 21.82 28.91 -33.84
C ARG A 202 22.05 27.57 -34.56
N ARG A 203 23.16 27.40 -35.28
CA ARG A 203 23.51 26.11 -35.91
C ARG A 203 23.77 25.04 -34.85
N ARG A 204 24.49 25.41 -33.77
CA ARG A 204 24.75 24.50 -32.65
C ARG A 204 23.46 24.10 -31.93
N GLU A 205 22.57 25.05 -31.68
CA GLU A 205 21.25 24.83 -31.10
C GLU A 205 20.42 23.85 -31.96
N MET A 206 20.34 24.06 -33.27
CA MET A 206 19.61 23.14 -34.18
C MET A 206 20.20 21.72 -34.13
N TYR A 207 21.52 21.60 -34.09
CA TYR A 207 22.21 20.31 -33.95
C TYR A 207 21.88 19.62 -32.62
N LEU A 208 22.01 20.34 -31.50
CA LEU A 208 21.70 19.83 -30.17
C LEU A 208 20.24 19.43 -30.05
N HIS A 209 19.32 20.22 -30.63
CA HIS A 209 17.90 19.93 -30.61
C HIS A 209 17.56 18.65 -31.40
N GLN A 210 18.19 18.46 -32.57
CA GLN A 210 18.01 17.25 -33.36
C GLN A 210 18.57 16.01 -32.64
N MET A 211 19.76 16.10 -32.05
CA MET A 211 20.34 15.01 -31.26
C MET A 211 19.48 14.67 -30.04
N LEU A 212 19.00 15.69 -29.32
CA LEU A 212 18.15 15.53 -28.16
C LEU A 212 16.85 14.81 -28.54
N HIS A 213 16.20 15.24 -29.62
CA HIS A 213 15.01 14.58 -30.13
C HIS A 213 15.27 13.10 -30.48
N THR A 214 16.40 12.79 -31.13
CA THR A 214 16.76 11.39 -31.45
C THR A 214 16.99 10.56 -30.20
N LEU A 215 17.71 11.09 -29.19
CA LEU A 215 17.97 10.37 -27.94
C LEU A 215 16.72 10.21 -27.08
N GLU A 216 15.87 11.24 -27.00
CA GLU A 216 14.60 11.17 -26.27
C GLU A 216 13.64 10.18 -26.93
N TYR A 217 13.55 10.16 -28.25
CA TYR A 217 12.74 9.20 -29.00
C TYR A 217 13.22 7.76 -28.77
N ALA A 218 14.54 7.52 -28.86
CA ALA A 218 15.12 6.21 -28.60
C ALA A 218 14.90 5.75 -27.14
N TRP A 219 15.01 6.67 -26.19
CA TRP A 219 14.74 6.39 -24.79
C TRP A 219 13.27 6.06 -24.54
N GLN A 220 12.34 6.78 -25.17
CA GLN A 220 10.91 6.53 -25.06
C GLN A 220 10.53 5.14 -25.61
N ILE A 221 11.15 4.71 -26.72
CA ILE A 221 10.99 3.35 -27.24
C ILE A 221 11.53 2.31 -26.25
N ASP A 222 12.74 2.51 -25.72
CA ASP A 222 13.35 1.59 -24.75
C ASP A 222 12.50 1.45 -23.47
N GLN A 223 11.87 2.54 -23.02
CA GLN A 223 10.93 2.56 -21.89
C GLN A 223 9.64 1.77 -22.16
N GLN A 224 9.15 1.80 -23.40
CA GLN A 224 7.95 1.06 -23.79
C GLN A 224 8.26 -0.44 -24.02
N GLU A 225 9.41 -0.75 -24.62
CA GLU A 225 9.78 -2.13 -24.98
C GLU A 225 10.27 -2.94 -23.79
N ARG A 226 10.87 -2.29 -22.79
CA ARG A 226 11.37 -2.99 -21.60
C ARG A 226 10.56 -2.50 -20.41
N ARG A 227 9.71 -3.33 -19.83
CA ARG A 227 9.16 -3.06 -18.49
C ARG A 227 10.16 -3.53 -17.45
N PRO A 228 10.45 -2.76 -16.39
CA PRO A 228 11.29 -3.26 -15.30
C PRO A 228 10.61 -4.49 -14.68
N VAL A 229 11.40 -5.54 -14.48
CA VAL A 229 10.90 -6.80 -13.91
C VAL A 229 11.15 -6.79 -12.42
N LEU A 230 10.08 -6.82 -11.64
CA LEU A 230 10.14 -6.96 -10.20
C LEU A 230 10.46 -8.42 -9.85
N ARG A 231 11.53 -8.62 -9.07
CA ARG A 231 11.98 -9.92 -8.54
C ARG A 231 11.99 -9.90 -7.01
N GLU A 232 12.37 -11.03 -6.42
CA GLU A 232 12.50 -11.20 -4.96
C GLU A 232 13.37 -10.11 -4.33
N GLN A 233 14.48 -9.71 -4.98
CA GLN A 233 15.42 -8.75 -4.42
C GLN A 233 14.76 -7.40 -4.12
N GLN A 234 13.96 -6.85 -5.05
CA GLN A 234 13.29 -5.57 -4.83
C GLN A 234 12.30 -5.63 -3.67
N ILE A 235 11.57 -6.74 -3.52
CA ILE A 235 10.66 -6.94 -2.38
C ILE A 235 11.46 -6.94 -1.07
N ALA A 236 12.59 -7.65 -1.03
CA ALA A 236 13.44 -7.72 0.15
C ALA A 236 14.04 -6.35 0.52
N GLU A 237 14.38 -5.50 -0.46
CA GLU A 237 14.81 -4.12 -0.21
C GLU A 237 13.71 -3.29 0.46
N ILE A 238 12.45 -3.41 0.02
CA ILE A 238 11.32 -2.71 0.65
C ILE A 238 11.12 -3.18 2.09
N VAL A 239 11.12 -4.49 2.31
CA VAL A 239 10.98 -5.06 3.66
C VAL A 239 12.10 -4.58 4.57
N ALA A 240 13.34 -4.54 4.08
CA ALA A 240 14.48 -4.04 4.83
C ALA A 240 14.34 -2.56 5.19
N GLN A 241 13.80 -1.74 4.30
CA GLN A 241 13.55 -0.34 4.59
C GLN A 241 12.43 -0.16 5.61
N TRP A 242 11.34 -0.92 5.52
CA TRP A 242 10.20 -0.79 6.43
C TRP A 242 10.51 -1.27 7.84
N THR A 243 11.27 -2.35 7.94
CA THR A 243 11.55 -3.01 9.22
C THR A 243 12.92 -2.63 9.81
N GLY A 244 13.80 -2.04 9.00
CA GLY A 244 15.21 -1.84 9.33
C GLY A 244 16.04 -3.14 9.36
N ILE A 245 15.45 -4.29 8.99
CA ILE A 245 16.09 -5.61 9.06
C ILE A 245 16.49 -6.05 7.65
N PRO A 246 17.78 -6.27 7.36
CA PRO A 246 18.22 -6.73 6.05
C PRO A 246 17.56 -8.08 5.69
N ALA A 247 16.66 -8.08 4.70
CA ALA A 247 15.98 -9.28 4.24
C ALA A 247 16.75 -10.02 3.11
N ILE A 248 17.75 -9.38 2.50
CA ILE A 248 18.63 -9.96 1.45
C ILE A 248 19.83 -10.68 2.09
N GLN A 249 19.59 -11.52 3.08
CA GLN A 249 20.64 -12.41 3.58
C GLN A 249 20.29 -13.81 3.13
N VAL A 250 21.22 -14.41 2.38
CA VAL A 250 21.14 -15.80 1.96
C VAL A 250 20.77 -16.61 3.20
N ALA A 251 19.79 -17.51 3.11
CA ALA A 251 19.25 -18.25 4.25
C ALA A 251 20.36 -18.89 5.14
N ALA A 252 21.53 -19.18 4.56
CA ALA A 252 22.73 -19.62 5.26
C ALA A 252 23.31 -18.56 6.22
N GLU A 253 23.49 -17.31 5.79
CA GLU A 253 24.02 -16.22 6.62
C GLU A 253 23.05 -15.84 7.74
N GLU A 254 21.75 -15.89 7.48
CA GLU A 254 20.74 -15.60 8.51
C GLU A 254 20.70 -16.71 9.57
N ALA A 255 20.79 -17.98 9.15
CA ALA A 255 20.90 -19.11 10.08
C ALA A 255 22.17 -19.01 10.94
N GLU A 256 23.30 -18.61 10.35
CA GLU A 256 24.55 -18.38 11.05
C GLU A 256 24.45 -17.21 12.03
N ARG A 257 23.82 -16.09 11.65
CA ARG A 257 23.54 -14.97 12.57
C ARG A 257 22.62 -15.35 13.71
N LEU A 258 21.63 -16.20 13.47
CA LEU A 258 20.74 -16.72 14.52
C LEU A 258 21.50 -17.62 15.49
N LEU A 259 22.47 -18.40 15.01
CA LEU A 259 23.37 -19.18 15.85
C LEU A 259 24.28 -18.27 16.70
N MET A 260 24.79 -17.18 16.12
CA MET A 260 25.68 -16.21 16.76
C MET A 260 24.94 -15.06 17.48
N LEU A 261 23.61 -15.14 17.62
CA LEU A 261 22.78 -14.03 18.08
C LEU A 261 23.11 -13.60 19.52
N GLU A 262 23.47 -14.56 20.37
CA GLU A 262 23.86 -14.34 21.77
C GLU A 262 25.15 -13.51 21.84
N ASP A 263 26.14 -13.87 21.01
CA ASP A 263 27.43 -13.17 20.95
C ASP A 263 27.28 -11.75 20.37
N GLU A 264 26.44 -11.57 19.34
CA GLU A 264 26.16 -10.25 18.78
C GLU A 264 25.43 -9.33 19.78
N LEU A 265 24.48 -9.86 20.56
CA LEU A 265 23.80 -9.08 21.60
C LEU A 265 24.76 -8.69 22.72
N HIS A 266 25.69 -9.57 23.10
CA HIS A 266 26.70 -9.30 24.12
C HIS A 266 27.71 -8.21 23.72
N LYS A 267 27.89 -7.91 22.42
CA LYS A 267 28.70 -6.75 21.99
C LYS A 267 28.08 -5.41 22.38
N ARG A 268 26.76 -5.37 22.59
CA ARG A 268 26.02 -4.13 22.95
C ARG A 268 25.46 -4.18 24.37
N VAL A 269 25.24 -5.36 24.93
CA VAL A 269 24.70 -5.57 26.28
C VAL A 269 25.78 -6.16 27.19
N ILE A 270 26.19 -5.38 28.17
CA ILE A 270 27.17 -5.80 29.19
C ILE A 270 26.41 -6.43 30.36
N GLY A 271 26.69 -7.70 30.65
CA GLY A 271 26.00 -8.46 31.70
C GLY A 271 24.70 -9.13 31.23
N GLN A 272 23.82 -9.53 32.17
CA GLN A 272 22.51 -10.15 31.91
C GLN A 272 22.52 -11.37 30.97
N HIS A 273 23.52 -12.26 31.09
CA HIS A 273 23.66 -13.44 30.22
C HIS A 273 22.39 -14.30 30.12
N GLU A 274 21.69 -14.52 31.24
CA GLU A 274 20.47 -15.34 31.26
C GLU A 274 19.33 -14.70 30.46
N ALA A 275 19.20 -13.36 30.52
CA ALA A 275 18.19 -12.64 29.74
C ALA A 275 18.52 -12.67 28.24
N VAL A 276 19.80 -12.48 27.88
CA VAL A 276 20.26 -12.54 26.47
C VAL A 276 20.02 -13.94 25.88
N GLN A 277 20.37 -15.00 26.61
CA GLN A 277 20.10 -16.38 26.18
C GLN A 277 18.60 -16.67 26.04
N ALA A 278 17.78 -16.24 27.02
CA ALA A 278 16.34 -16.45 26.96
C ALA A 278 15.70 -15.77 25.75
N VAL A 279 16.07 -14.51 25.48
CA VAL A 279 15.59 -13.74 24.33
C VAL A 279 16.10 -14.34 23.03
N ALA A 280 17.38 -14.67 22.92
CA ALA A 280 17.96 -15.23 21.70
C ALA A 280 17.36 -16.61 21.35
N LYS A 281 17.06 -17.43 22.36
CA LYS A 281 16.36 -18.71 22.19
C LYS A 281 14.91 -18.52 21.71
N ALA A 282 14.20 -17.54 22.27
CA ALA A 282 12.85 -17.21 21.85
C ALA A 282 12.82 -16.69 20.39
N ILE A 283 13.75 -15.80 20.04
CA ILE A 283 13.90 -15.26 18.67
C ILE A 283 14.28 -16.37 17.69
N ARG A 284 15.24 -17.24 18.02
CA ARG A 284 15.57 -18.40 17.16
C ARG A 284 14.34 -19.24 16.89
N ARG A 285 13.56 -19.57 17.93
CA ARG A 285 12.35 -20.40 17.80
C ARG A 285 11.28 -19.73 16.93
N SER A 286 11.08 -18.42 17.06
CA SER A 286 10.10 -17.69 16.24
C SER A 286 10.56 -17.51 14.80
N ARG A 287 11.88 -17.50 14.55
CA ARG A 287 12.49 -17.30 13.22
C ARG A 287 12.75 -18.59 12.45
N THR A 288 12.74 -19.74 13.12
CA THR A 288 12.64 -21.08 12.51
C THR A 288 11.18 -21.47 12.31
N ASP A 289 10.85 -22.28 11.30
CA ASP A 289 9.49 -22.79 11.00
C ASP A 289 8.89 -23.71 12.09
N LEU A 290 9.41 -23.67 13.32
CA LEU A 290 8.95 -24.42 14.49
C LEU A 290 7.92 -23.63 15.33
N ARG A 291 7.26 -22.63 14.74
CA ARG A 291 6.32 -21.75 15.43
C ARG A 291 4.87 -22.23 15.31
N ASP A 292 4.13 -22.07 16.41
CA ASP A 292 2.66 -22.06 16.43
C ASP A 292 2.17 -20.66 16.03
N SER A 293 1.37 -20.56 14.97
CA SER A 293 1.00 -19.29 14.31
C SER A 293 0.34 -18.27 15.26
N LYS A 294 -0.24 -18.73 16.36
CA LYS A 294 -1.02 -17.94 17.33
C LYS A 294 -0.23 -17.33 18.51
N ARG A 295 1.10 -17.45 18.56
CA ARG A 295 1.92 -16.81 19.60
C ARG A 295 3.03 -15.95 19.00
N PRO A 296 3.28 -14.73 19.55
CA PRO A 296 4.33 -13.85 19.07
C PRO A 296 5.72 -14.49 19.18
#